data_AF-A0A8B6CAN7-F1
#
_entry.id   AF-A0A8B6CAN7-F1
#
_cell.length_a   1.000
_cell.length_b   1.000
_cell.length_c   1.000
_cell.angle_alpha   90.00
_cell.angle_beta   90.00
_cell.angle_gamma   90.00
#
_symmetry.space_group_name_H-M   'P 1'
#
loop_
_entity.id
_entity.type
_entity.pdbx_description
1 polymer ?
#
loop_
_entity_poly.entity_id
_entity_poly.type
_entity_poly.pdbx_seq_one_letter_code
_entity_poly.pdbx_strand_id
1 'polypeptide(L)'
;MSSLLTAFRISQMRKAEIKRKEKAAEKKRMKVLRRERKEQQQARLFEESQIDNNNPISNPVDIPEAQYLPPDQDGEPATKIWTFLLDEEPYSIVFYKDTLDVYLNGEEMDCLNNFPDDDHSDATVDFCVGAHKARISLQSAGCSNATINQMLTIDGIPVPE
;
A
#
# COMPACT_ATOMS: atom_id res chain seq x y z
N MET A 1 17.62 -51.91 11.86
CA MET A 1 17.93 -50.54 11.37
C MET A 1 16.74 -49.78 10.75
N SER A 2 15.63 -50.44 10.37
CA SER A 2 14.46 -49.78 9.72
C SER A 2 13.66 -48.80 10.62
N SER A 3 13.53 -49.07 11.92
CA SER A 3 12.65 -48.31 12.83
C SER A 3 13.11 -46.87 13.13
N LEU A 4 14.42 -46.64 13.24
CA LEU A 4 15.00 -45.31 13.56
C LEU A 4 14.83 -44.29 12.43
N LEU A 5 14.92 -44.73 11.18
CA LEU A 5 14.76 -43.85 10.01
C LEU A 5 13.31 -43.34 9.90
N THR A 6 12.35 -44.20 10.21
CA THR A 6 10.91 -43.87 10.19
C THR A 6 10.56 -42.88 11.30
N ALA A 7 11.09 -43.07 12.51
CA ALA A 7 10.89 -42.14 13.63
C ALA A 7 11.45 -40.74 13.33
N PHE A 8 12.62 -40.65 12.70
CA PHE A 8 13.22 -39.36 12.31
C PHE A 8 12.38 -38.62 11.26
N ARG A 9 11.89 -39.32 10.22
CA ARG A 9 10.99 -38.71 9.22
C ARG A 9 9.69 -38.22 9.83
N ILE A 10 9.07 -39.00 10.72
CA ILE A 10 7.84 -38.57 11.42
C ILE A 10 8.11 -37.33 12.27
N SER A 11 9.25 -37.26 12.97
CA SER A 11 9.65 -36.09 13.76
C SER A 11 9.81 -34.83 12.89
N GLN A 12 10.46 -34.96 11.73
CA GLN A 12 10.66 -33.82 10.82
C GLN A 12 9.35 -33.34 10.19
N MET A 13 8.46 -34.25 9.80
CA MET A 13 7.14 -33.87 9.28
C MET A 13 6.30 -33.16 10.34
N ARG A 14 6.31 -33.63 11.59
CA ARG A 14 5.61 -32.95 12.70
C ARG A 14 6.15 -31.54 12.94
N LYS A 15 7.48 -31.35 12.93
CA LYS A 15 8.10 -30.02 13.08
C LYS A 15 7.70 -29.08 11.94
N ALA A 16 7.71 -29.56 10.70
CA ALA A 16 7.29 -28.78 9.55
C ALA A 16 5.79 -28.40 9.61
N GLU A 17 4.94 -29.30 10.10
CA GLU A 17 3.52 -29.06 10.24
C GLU A 17 3.20 -28.04 11.33
N ILE A 18 3.90 -28.10 12.48
CA ILE A 18 3.79 -27.09 13.54
C ILE A 18 4.19 -25.71 13.00
N LYS A 19 5.33 -25.61 12.32
CA LYS A 19 5.81 -24.34 11.74
C LYS A 19 4.84 -23.77 10.70
N ARG A 20 4.19 -24.63 9.91
CA ARG A 20 3.13 -24.20 8.96
C ARG A 20 1.89 -23.68 9.68
N LYS A 21 1.46 -24.35 10.75
CA LYS A 21 0.31 -23.92 11.56
C LYS A 21 0.57 -22.59 12.27
N GLU A 22 1.77 -22.37 12.80
CA GLU A 22 2.18 -21.10 13.40
C GLU A 22 2.16 -19.96 12.37
N LYS A 23 2.79 -20.14 11.21
CA LYS A 23 2.81 -19.12 10.15
C LYS A 23 1.40 -18.78 9.64
N ALA A 24 0.52 -19.78 9.55
CA ALA A 24 -0.88 -19.58 9.16
C ALA A 24 -1.68 -18.84 10.25
N ALA A 25 -1.42 -19.13 11.53
CA ALA A 25 -2.06 -18.43 12.65
C ALA A 25 -1.60 -16.97 12.73
N GLU A 26 -0.32 -16.71 12.52
CA GLU A 26 0.25 -15.35 12.50
C GLU A 26 -0.30 -14.53 11.32
N LYS A 27 -0.38 -15.11 10.11
CA LYS A 27 -1.02 -14.44 8.96
C LYS A 27 -2.48 -14.11 9.24
N LYS A 28 -3.23 -14.96 9.95
CA LYS A 28 -4.61 -14.67 10.37
C LYS A 28 -4.67 -13.52 11.39
N ARG A 29 -3.79 -13.52 12.40
CA ARG A 29 -3.71 -12.43 13.39
C ARG A 29 -3.40 -11.08 12.73
N MET A 30 -2.44 -11.08 11.81
CA MET A 30 -2.02 -9.85 11.11
C MET A 30 -3.14 -9.29 10.21
N LYS A 31 -3.93 -10.16 9.56
CA LYS A 31 -5.12 -9.73 8.80
C LYS A 31 -6.18 -9.09 9.69
N VAL A 32 -6.43 -9.64 10.88
CA VAL A 32 -7.38 -9.04 11.84
C VAL A 32 -6.89 -7.68 12.31
N LEU A 33 -5.61 -7.56 12.67
CA LEU A 33 -5.02 -6.30 13.13
C LEU A 33 -5.08 -5.19 12.06
N ARG A 34 -4.83 -5.55 10.79
CA ARG A 34 -4.95 -4.62 9.66
C ARG A 34 -6.40 -4.13 9.48
N ARG A 35 -7.38 -5.03 9.60
CA ARG A 35 -8.80 -4.67 9.51
C ARG A 35 -9.22 -3.73 10.64
N GLU A 36 -8.82 -4.05 11.87
CA GLU A 36 -9.14 -3.23 13.04
C GLU A 36 -8.50 -1.83 12.94
N ARG A 37 -7.28 -1.73 12.42
CA ARG A 37 -6.63 -0.43 12.17
C ARG A 37 -7.35 0.39 11.11
N LYS A 38 -7.82 -0.24 10.01
CA LYS A 38 -8.65 0.43 8.99
C LYS A 38 -9.97 0.94 9.58
N GLU A 39 -10.65 0.12 10.40
CA GLU A 39 -11.89 0.48 11.08
C GLU A 39 -11.69 1.64 12.08
N GLN A 40 -10.61 1.63 12.88
CA GLN A 40 -10.29 2.72 13.80
C GLN A 40 -9.97 4.04 13.07
N GLN A 41 -9.27 3.97 11.94
CA GLN A 41 -8.94 5.16 11.17
C GLN A 41 -10.18 5.77 10.52
N GLN A 42 -11.09 4.93 10.01
CA GLN A 42 -12.37 5.37 9.48
C GLN A 42 -13.28 5.97 10.57
N ALA A 43 -13.28 5.39 11.77
CA ALA A 43 -14.03 5.91 12.91
C ALA A 43 -13.53 7.30 13.37
N ARG A 44 -12.20 7.51 13.40
CA ARG A 44 -11.63 8.84 13.71
C ARG A 44 -12.02 9.89 12.68
N LEU A 45 -11.92 9.55 11.39
CA LEU A 45 -12.34 10.45 10.31
C LEU A 45 -13.84 10.79 10.39
N PHE A 46 -14.67 9.84 10.81
CA PHE A 46 -16.10 10.08 11.02
C PHE A 46 -16.38 10.95 12.25
N GLU A 47 -15.64 10.78 13.35
CA GLU A 47 -15.79 11.57 14.57
C GLU A 47 -15.34 13.04 14.37
N GLU A 48 -14.25 13.28 13.63
CA GLU A 48 -13.80 14.63 13.27
C GLU A 48 -14.85 15.37 12.42
N SER A 49 -15.65 14.66 11.62
CA SER A 49 -16.67 15.27 10.76
C SER A 49 -17.93 15.77 11.51
N GLN A 50 -18.12 15.40 12.78
CA GLN A 50 -19.33 15.76 13.54
C GLN A 50 -19.16 16.97 14.49
N ILE A 51 -17.98 17.58 14.57
CA ILE A 51 -17.72 18.69 15.51
C ILE A 51 -18.26 20.04 15.01
N ASP A 52 -18.59 20.20 13.71
CA ASP A 52 -18.90 21.53 13.11
C ASP A 52 -20.39 21.94 12.99
N ASN A 53 -21.34 21.23 13.63
CA ASN A 53 -22.77 21.49 13.38
C ASN A 53 -23.55 22.27 14.47
N ASN A 54 -22.89 22.92 15.43
CA ASN A 54 -23.58 23.74 16.44
C ASN A 54 -23.19 25.22 16.39
N ASN A 55 -23.67 25.95 15.38
CA ASN A 55 -23.98 27.38 15.58
C ASN A 55 -25.04 27.89 14.57
N PRO A 56 -26.14 28.54 15.01
CA PRO A 56 -27.21 28.97 14.11
C PRO A 56 -26.94 30.35 13.50
N ILE A 57 -27.45 30.47 12.27
CA ILE A 57 -27.44 31.60 11.32
C ILE A 57 -27.70 32.97 11.96
N SER A 58 -26.88 33.98 11.63
CA SER A 58 -27.35 35.37 11.51
C SER A 58 -26.51 36.24 10.55
N ASN A 59 -27.17 36.58 9.43
CA ASN A 59 -27.04 37.76 8.55
C ASN A 59 -25.77 38.03 7.72
N PRO A 60 -25.95 38.56 6.49
CA PRO A 60 -24.86 38.88 5.58
C PRO A 60 -24.26 40.24 5.95
N VAL A 61 -22.98 40.26 6.31
CA VAL A 61 -22.20 41.48 6.45
C VAL A 61 -21.19 41.48 5.30
N ASP A 62 -21.21 42.56 4.52
CA ASP A 62 -20.17 42.90 3.55
C ASP A 62 -18.78 42.80 4.21
N ILE A 63 -18.01 41.78 3.82
CA ILE A 63 -16.61 41.64 4.20
C ILE A 63 -15.79 41.83 2.91
N PRO A 64 -14.81 42.74 2.92
CA PRO A 64 -14.05 43.08 1.73
C PRO A 64 -13.22 41.89 1.27
N GLU A 65 -13.07 41.81 -0.05
CA GLU A 65 -12.24 40.92 -0.87
C GLU A 65 -10.87 40.58 -0.23
N ALA A 66 -10.90 39.74 0.80
CA ALA A 66 -9.75 39.23 1.49
C ALA A 66 -9.74 37.72 1.27
N GLN A 67 -9.03 37.35 0.21
CA GLN A 67 -8.34 36.08 0.07
C GLN A 67 -9.27 34.86 0.19
N TYR A 68 -10.01 34.60 -0.88
CA TYR A 68 -10.15 33.22 -1.34
C TYR A 68 -8.73 32.66 -1.51
N LEU A 69 -8.19 32.02 -0.49
CA LEU A 69 -7.12 31.06 -0.69
C LEU A 69 -7.75 29.90 -1.45
N PRO A 70 -7.38 29.65 -2.72
CA PRO A 70 -7.83 28.46 -3.41
C PRO A 70 -7.44 27.24 -2.55
N PRO A 71 -8.26 26.18 -2.50
CA PRO A 71 -7.88 24.95 -1.83
C PRO A 71 -6.55 24.52 -2.43
N ASP A 72 -5.50 24.41 -1.60
CA ASP A 72 -4.11 24.16 -1.98
C ASP A 72 -4.01 23.34 -3.29
N GLN A 73 -3.94 24.05 -4.41
CA GLN A 73 -3.65 23.48 -5.71
C GLN A 73 -2.15 23.34 -5.73
N ASP A 74 -1.67 22.13 -5.38
CA ASP A 74 -0.39 21.52 -5.81
C ASP A 74 -0.03 20.30 -4.92
N GLY A 75 -1.02 19.57 -4.41
CA GLY A 75 -0.78 18.24 -3.85
C GLY A 75 -0.85 17.19 -4.97
N GLU A 76 0.23 16.44 -5.22
CA GLU A 76 0.12 15.28 -6.09
C GLU A 76 -1.00 14.36 -5.60
N PRO A 77 -1.79 13.74 -6.50
CA PRO A 77 -2.79 12.78 -6.09
C PRO A 77 -2.13 11.70 -5.22
N ALA A 78 -2.77 11.35 -4.10
CA ALA A 78 -2.26 10.36 -3.14
C ALA A 78 -2.13 8.94 -3.75
N THR A 79 -2.65 8.76 -4.97
CA THR A 79 -2.62 7.51 -5.73
C THR A 79 -1.99 7.68 -7.10
N LYS A 80 -1.37 6.60 -7.58
CA LYS A 80 -0.86 6.44 -8.93
C LYS A 80 -1.53 5.22 -9.56
N ILE A 81 -1.93 5.33 -10.83
CA ILE A 81 -2.67 4.27 -11.52
C ILE A 81 -1.94 3.92 -12.81
N TRP A 82 -1.78 2.63 -13.07
CA TRP A 82 -1.29 2.11 -14.34
C TRP A 82 -2.32 1.15 -14.94
N THR A 83 -2.66 1.35 -16.20
CA THR A 83 -3.52 0.43 -16.96
C THR A 83 -2.81 -0.04 -18.21
N PHE A 84 -2.66 -1.35 -18.36
CA PHE A 84 -1.90 -1.94 -19.47
C PHE A 84 -2.46 -3.32 -19.83
N LEU A 85 -2.06 -3.82 -21.00
CA LEU A 85 -2.32 -5.19 -21.44
C LEU A 85 -1.06 -6.03 -21.21
N LEU A 86 -1.24 -7.18 -20.58
CA LEU A 86 -0.19 -8.18 -20.38
C LEU A 86 -0.78 -9.54 -20.74
N ASP A 87 -0.12 -10.28 -21.63
CA ASP A 87 -0.63 -11.57 -22.15
C ASP A 87 -2.07 -11.50 -22.68
N GLU A 88 -2.41 -10.41 -23.38
CA GLU A 88 -3.76 -10.13 -23.92
C GLU A 88 -4.85 -9.91 -22.86
N GLU A 89 -4.49 -9.89 -21.57
CA GLU A 89 -5.39 -9.58 -20.46
C GLU A 89 -5.20 -8.15 -19.96
N PRO A 90 -6.30 -7.40 -19.68
CA PRO A 90 -6.20 -6.06 -19.13
C PRO A 90 -5.90 -6.09 -17.64
N TYR A 91 -4.91 -5.31 -17.22
CA TYR A 91 -4.54 -5.12 -15.83
C TYR A 91 -4.63 -3.64 -15.44
N SER A 92 -5.10 -3.40 -14.22
CA SER A 92 -5.13 -2.11 -13.57
C SER A 92 -4.43 -2.21 -12.22
N ILE A 93 -3.39 -1.39 -12.04
CA ILE A 93 -2.63 -1.30 -10.80
C ILE A 93 -2.93 0.06 -10.18
N VAL A 94 -3.35 0.05 -8.92
CA VAL A 94 -3.51 1.24 -8.10
C VAL A 94 -2.49 1.20 -6.97
N PHE A 95 -1.69 2.25 -6.86
CA PHE A 95 -0.67 2.39 -5.83
C PHE A 95 -0.98 3.57 -4.93
N TYR A 96 -1.04 3.32 -3.63
CA TYR A 96 -1.26 4.35 -2.61
C TYR A 96 0.09 4.82 -2.06
N LYS A 97 0.45 6.08 -2.29
CA LYS A 97 1.78 6.63 -1.96
C LYS A 97 2.06 6.62 -0.46
N ASP A 98 1.04 6.93 0.36
CA ASP A 98 1.21 7.08 1.81
C ASP A 98 1.38 5.74 2.53
N THR A 99 0.69 4.71 2.06
CA THR A 99 0.71 3.37 2.68
C THR A 99 1.62 2.39 1.94
N LEU A 100 2.05 2.74 0.73
CA LEU A 100 2.68 1.86 -0.25
C LEU A 100 1.88 0.60 -0.56
N ASP A 101 0.55 0.66 -0.40
CA ASP A 101 -0.32 -0.46 -0.74
C ASP A 101 -0.51 -0.52 -2.25
N VAL A 102 -0.45 -1.73 -2.80
CA VAL A 102 -0.70 -2.00 -4.22
C VAL A 102 -1.98 -2.81 -4.35
N TYR A 103 -2.85 -2.38 -5.25
CA TYR A 103 -4.05 -3.11 -5.64
C TYR A 103 -3.95 -3.49 -7.12
N LEU A 104 -4.21 -4.76 -7.43
CA LEU A 104 -4.26 -5.30 -8.78
C LEU A 104 -5.71 -5.67 -9.10
N ASN A 105 -6.31 -5.04 -10.11
CA ASN A 105 -7.71 -5.26 -10.50
C ASN A 105 -8.70 -5.17 -9.32
N GLY A 106 -8.40 -4.31 -8.34
CA GLY A 106 -9.20 -4.11 -7.13
C GLY A 106 -8.88 -5.04 -5.96
N GLU A 107 -7.95 -6.00 -6.11
CA GLU A 107 -7.49 -6.89 -5.04
C GLU A 107 -6.18 -6.40 -4.42
N GLU A 108 -6.10 -6.35 -3.09
CA GLU A 108 -4.90 -5.94 -2.35
C GLU A 108 -3.79 -6.99 -2.48
N MET A 109 -2.60 -6.55 -2.89
CA MET A 109 -1.46 -7.42 -3.16
C MET A 109 -0.57 -7.61 -1.92
N ASP A 110 0.06 -8.79 -1.82
CA ASP A 110 1.08 -9.08 -0.81
C ASP A 110 2.44 -8.55 -1.32
N CYS A 111 2.77 -7.32 -0.94
CA CYS A 111 3.96 -6.61 -1.42
C CYS A 111 5.16 -6.79 -0.49
N LEU A 112 6.36 -6.84 -1.09
CA LEU A 112 7.61 -6.72 -0.37
C LEU A 112 8.15 -5.30 -0.54
N ASN A 113 8.05 -4.52 0.54
CA ASN A 113 8.56 -3.15 0.56
C ASN A 113 10.01 -3.17 1.04
N ASN A 114 10.90 -2.59 0.25
CA ASN A 114 12.30 -2.41 0.59
C ASN A 114 12.56 -0.92 0.83
N PHE A 115 12.88 -0.60 2.08
CA PHE A 115 13.29 0.72 2.52
C PHE A 115 14.74 0.62 2.94
N PRO A 116 15.67 1.10 2.13
CA PRO A 116 17.06 1.07 2.50
C PRO A 116 17.33 2.06 3.65
N ASP A 117 18.22 1.68 4.57
CA ASP A 117 18.51 2.42 5.81
C ASP A 117 19.23 3.77 5.58
N ASP A 118 19.64 4.06 4.35
CA ASP A 118 20.31 5.30 3.96
C ASP A 118 19.29 6.23 3.30
N ASP A 119 19.10 7.44 3.85
CA ASP A 119 18.10 8.45 3.46
C ASP A 119 18.20 8.89 1.97
N HIS A 120 19.20 8.39 1.24
CA HIS A 120 19.46 8.64 -0.18
C HIS A 120 19.19 7.47 -1.11
N SER A 121 18.57 6.40 -0.62
CA SER A 121 18.33 5.22 -1.45
C SER A 121 16.83 5.02 -1.73
N ASP A 122 16.54 4.94 -3.03
CA ASP A 122 15.19 4.85 -3.59
C ASP A 122 14.40 3.67 -2.98
N ALA A 123 13.16 3.92 -2.57
CA ALA A 123 12.28 2.87 -2.05
C ALA A 123 11.74 2.01 -3.20
N THR A 124 11.61 0.70 -2.97
CA THR A 124 11.05 -0.21 -3.98
C THR A 124 9.98 -1.11 -3.41
N VAL A 125 8.93 -1.34 -4.20
CA VAL A 125 7.81 -2.23 -3.87
C VAL A 125 7.77 -3.34 -4.90
N ASP A 126 8.05 -4.57 -4.45
CA ASP A 126 8.06 -5.78 -5.29
C ASP A 126 6.77 -6.59 -5.11
N PHE A 127 6.19 -7.04 -6.22
CA PHE A 127 4.98 -7.88 -6.25
C PHE A 127 4.90 -8.71 -7.54
N CYS A 128 3.88 -9.54 -7.69
CA CYS A 128 3.67 -10.37 -8.89
C CYS A 128 2.36 -10.01 -9.59
N VAL A 129 2.38 -9.99 -10.93
CA VAL A 129 1.17 -9.85 -11.77
C VAL A 129 1.08 -11.12 -12.60
N GLY A 130 0.18 -12.03 -12.22
CA GLY A 130 0.14 -13.37 -12.81
C GLY A 130 1.47 -14.11 -12.61
N ALA A 131 2.15 -14.46 -13.72
CA ALA A 131 3.46 -15.10 -13.72
C ALA A 131 4.65 -14.11 -13.75
N HIS A 132 4.38 -12.82 -13.90
CA HIS A 132 5.39 -11.79 -14.12
C HIS A 132 5.80 -11.10 -12.82
N LYS A 133 7.05 -10.68 -12.75
CA LYS A 133 7.56 -9.90 -11.61
C LYS A 133 7.34 -8.43 -11.88
N ALA A 134 6.65 -7.77 -10.97
CA ALA A 134 6.40 -6.33 -11.04
C ALA A 134 7.15 -5.60 -9.92
N ARG A 135 7.63 -4.41 -10.24
CA ARG A 135 8.33 -3.52 -9.30
C ARG A 135 7.90 -2.09 -9.51
N ILE A 136 7.54 -1.42 -8.42
CA ILE A 136 7.40 0.03 -8.37
C ILE A 136 8.65 0.60 -7.70
N SER A 137 9.35 1.51 -8.38
CA SER A 137 10.47 2.27 -7.81
C SER A 137 10.04 3.70 -7.53
N LEU A 138 10.31 4.16 -6.31
CA LEU A 138 10.10 5.52 -5.85
C LEU A 138 11.45 6.22 -5.75
N GLN A 139 11.73 7.11 -6.70
CA GLN A 139 12.97 7.89 -6.70
C GLN A 139 12.71 9.30 -6.19
N SER A 140 13.36 9.66 -5.09
CA SER A 140 13.37 11.04 -4.62
C SER A 140 14.39 11.83 -5.41
N ALA A 141 13.96 12.87 -6.11
CA ALA A 141 14.86 13.72 -6.90
C ALA A 141 15.68 14.69 -6.00
N GLY A 142 16.27 14.22 -4.89
CA GLY A 142 17.39 14.82 -4.13
C GLY A 142 17.32 16.30 -3.71
N CYS A 143 16.24 17.01 -3.99
CA CYS A 143 16.10 18.45 -3.82
C CYS A 143 14.94 18.70 -2.86
N SER A 144 15.02 19.74 -2.03
CA SER A 144 14.11 20.02 -0.90
C SER A 144 12.62 20.16 -1.25
N ASN A 145 12.27 20.08 -2.54
CA ASN A 145 10.94 20.27 -3.11
C ASN A 145 10.57 19.12 -4.07
N ALA A 146 11.28 17.98 -3.99
CA ALA A 146 11.29 16.96 -5.03
C ALA A 146 10.02 16.12 -5.07
N THR A 147 9.30 16.23 -6.19
CA THR A 147 8.39 15.22 -6.71
C THR A 147 9.05 13.84 -6.66
N ILE A 148 8.41 12.88 -6.00
CA ILE A 148 8.86 11.49 -5.97
C ILE A 148 8.48 10.85 -7.30
N ASN A 149 9.46 10.56 -8.15
CA ASN A 149 9.22 9.87 -9.41
C ASN A 149 8.85 8.41 -9.13
N GLN A 150 7.66 8.01 -9.59
CA GLN A 150 7.17 6.65 -9.45
C GLN A 150 7.20 5.97 -10.82
N MET A 151 7.87 4.82 -10.91
CA MET A 151 7.96 4.04 -12.14
C MET A 151 7.57 2.59 -11.88
N LEU A 152 6.63 2.08 -12.67
CA LEU A 152 6.27 0.67 -12.70
C LEU A 152 7.11 -0.05 -13.76
N THR A 153 7.62 -1.23 -13.40
CA THR A 153 8.30 -2.15 -14.32
C THR A 153 7.71 -3.54 -14.20
N ILE A 154 7.54 -4.24 -15.33
CA ILE A 154 7.09 -5.63 -15.41
C ILE A 154 8.16 -6.42 -16.16
N ASP A 155 8.74 -7.43 -15.50
CA ASP A 155 9.92 -8.17 -15.95
C ASP A 155 11.09 -7.26 -16.38
N GLY A 156 11.19 -6.09 -15.73
CA GLY A 156 12.20 -5.06 -16.02
C GLY A 156 11.83 -4.11 -17.17
N ILE A 157 10.68 -4.28 -17.81
CA ILE A 157 10.19 -3.39 -18.86
C ILE A 157 9.34 -2.28 -18.22
N PRO A 158 9.65 -0.99 -18.46
CA PRO A 158 8.87 0.11 -17.90
C PRO A 158 7.47 0.17 -18.50
N VAL A 159 6.48 0.35 -17.64
CA VAL A 159 5.08 0.56 -18.02
C VAL A 159 4.79 2.06 -17.94
N PRO A 160 4.38 2.71 -19.05
CA PRO A 160 4.03 4.11 -19.05
C PRO A 160 2.78 4.37 -18.20
N GLU A 161 2.69 5.58 -17.64
CA GLU A 161 1.48 6.11 -16.99
C GLU A 161 0.35 6.34 -17.99
#